data_AF-A0A2H0CVW5-F1
#
_entry.id   AF-A0A2H0CVW5-F1
#
_cell.length_a   1.000
_cell.length_b   1.000
_cell.length_c   1.000
_cell.angle_alpha   90.00
_cell.angle_beta   90.00
_cell.angle_gamma   90.00
#
_symmetry.space_group_name_H-M   'P 1'
#
loop_
_entity.id
_entity.type
_entity.pdbx_description
1 polymer ?
#
loop_
_entity_poly.entity_id
_entity_poly.type
_entity_poly.pdbx_seq_one_letter_code
_entity_poly.pdbx_strand_id
1 'polypeptide(L)'
;MNAQSHPILTELSQQLPETSLTYKYIHGPESFTQISDQAREEFLCLSDLEAEQGKGFSGKTQLVQYGYESWLRDMEDDDDRLRLVGFLKLIIELADELADE
;
A
#
# COMPACT_ATOMS: atom_id res chain seq x y z
N MET A 1 -19.57 12.47 -1.52
CA MET A 1 -19.60 12.14 -0.08
C MET A 1 -18.18 12.27 0.41
N ASN A 2 -17.92 13.08 1.45
CA ASN A 2 -16.56 13.24 1.97
C ASN A 2 -16.11 11.89 2.49
N ALA A 3 -15.05 11.32 1.92
CA ALA A 3 -14.43 10.10 2.41
C ALA A 3 -13.90 10.39 3.82
N GLN A 4 -14.72 10.14 4.83
CA GLN A 4 -14.21 10.03 6.20
C GLN A 4 -13.40 8.75 6.23
N SER A 5 -12.11 8.88 6.55
CA SER A 5 -11.20 7.76 6.77
C SER A 5 -11.89 6.69 7.61
N HIS A 6 -12.02 5.48 7.05
CA HIS A 6 -12.71 4.39 7.72
C HIS A 6 -11.87 3.95 8.94
N PRO A 7 -12.46 3.80 10.15
CA PRO A 7 -11.70 3.50 11.36
C PRO A 7 -10.83 2.24 11.25
N ILE A 8 -11.31 1.22 10.55
CA ILE A 8 -10.55 -0.02 10.35
C ILE A 8 -9.39 0.19 9.35
N LEU A 9 -9.60 0.94 8.27
CA LEU A 9 -8.50 1.29 7.34
C LEU A 9 -7.43 2.12 8.05
N THR A 10 -7.86 3.02 8.93
CA THR A 10 -6.96 3.85 9.75
C THR A 10 -6.08 2.97 10.64
N GLU A 11 -6.66 1.97 11.31
CA GLU A 11 -5.92 1.03 12.15
C GLU A 11 -4.95 0.16 11.34
N LEU A 12 -5.41 -0.40 10.22
CA LEU A 12 -4.55 -1.20 9.32
C LEU A 12 -3.39 -0.39 8.76
N SER A 13 -3.61 0.89 8.45
CA SER A 13 -2.58 1.78 7.90
C SER A 13 -1.41 1.99 8.85
N GLN A 14 -1.57 1.81 10.17
CA GLN A 14 -0.46 1.97 11.14
C GLN A 14 0.66 0.94 10.94
N GLN A 15 0.39 -0.12 10.18
CA GLN A 15 1.36 -1.16 9.84
C GLN A 15 2.14 -0.83 8.55
N LEU A 16 1.70 0.19 7.81
CA LEU A 16 2.40 0.72 6.65
C LEU A 16 3.39 1.80 7.06
N PRO A 17 4.45 2.03 6.27
CA PRO A 17 5.25 3.24 6.40
C PRO A 17 4.36 4.49 6.24
N GLU A 18 4.47 5.46 7.14
CA GLU A 18 3.72 6.73 7.05
C GLU A 18 4.05 7.52 5.77
N THR A 19 5.22 7.26 5.20
CA THR A 19 5.67 7.84 3.93
C THR A 19 5.00 7.20 2.72
N SER A 20 4.37 6.02 2.87
CA SER A 20 3.73 5.28 1.78
C SER A 20 2.53 6.05 1.20
N LEU A 21 2.24 5.86 -0.09
CA LEU A 21 1.08 6.49 -0.72
C LEU A 21 -0.22 5.89 -0.20
N THR A 22 -0.32 4.57 -0.02
CA THR A 22 -1.51 3.95 0.59
C THR A 22 -1.82 4.54 1.97
N TYR A 23 -0.81 4.75 2.82
CA TYR A 23 -1.02 5.44 4.10
C TYR A 23 -1.60 6.83 3.88
N LYS A 24 -0.97 7.64 3.02
CA LYS A 24 -1.44 9.01 2.74
C LYS A 24 -2.85 9.06 2.17
N TYR A 25 -3.22 8.09 1.33
CA TYR A 25 -4.55 8.02 0.72
C TYR A 25 -5.63 7.67 1.77
N ILE A 26 -5.33 6.76 2.71
CA ILE A 26 -6.25 6.42 3.81
C ILE A 26 -6.55 7.63 4.70
N HIS A 27 -5.53 8.46 4.96
CA HIS A 27 -5.63 9.66 5.80
C HIS A 27 -5.98 10.93 5.00
N GLY A 28 -6.16 10.80 3.69
CA GLY A 28 -6.38 11.90 2.75
C GLY A 28 -7.82 11.96 2.22
N PRO A 29 -8.06 12.81 1.20
CA PRO A 29 -9.37 12.96 0.57
C PRO A 29 -9.70 11.87 -0.47
N GLU A 30 -8.82 10.90 -0.68
CA GLU A 30 -8.95 9.86 -1.70
C GLU A 30 -10.14 8.93 -1.46
N SER A 31 -10.74 8.42 -2.54
CA SER A 31 -11.84 7.45 -2.46
C SER A 31 -11.33 6.04 -2.09
N PHE A 32 -12.24 5.17 -1.64
CA PHE A 32 -11.90 3.78 -1.36
C PHE A 32 -11.36 3.03 -2.58
N THR A 33 -11.87 3.32 -3.79
CA THR A 33 -11.31 2.80 -5.05
C THR A 33 -9.86 3.25 -5.26
N GLN A 34 -9.55 4.53 -5.01
CA GLN A 34 -8.18 5.03 -5.16
C GLN A 34 -7.24 4.42 -4.13
N ILE A 35 -7.73 4.19 -2.90
CA ILE A 35 -6.98 3.49 -1.85
C ILE A 35 -6.70 2.04 -2.28
N SER A 36 -7.71 1.31 -2.77
CA SER A 36 -7.53 -0.10 -3.15
C SER A 36 -6.62 -0.24 -4.37
N ASP A 37 -6.74 0.63 -5.37
CA ASP A 37 -5.85 0.64 -6.54
C ASP A 37 -4.40 0.92 -6.16
N GLN A 38 -4.14 1.92 -5.30
CA GLN A 38 -2.80 2.22 -4.83
C GLN A 38 -2.21 1.08 -3.98
N ALA A 39 -3.02 0.49 -3.09
CA ALA A 39 -2.60 -0.63 -2.28
C ALA A 39 -2.26 -1.87 -3.12
N ARG A 40 -2.99 -2.11 -4.23
CA ARG A 40 -2.68 -3.18 -5.20
C ARG A 40 -1.35 -2.96 -5.91
N GLU A 41 -1.08 -1.74 -6.36
CA GLU A 41 0.20 -1.38 -6.98
C GLU A 41 1.38 -1.66 -6.03
N GLU A 42 1.26 -1.24 -4.76
CA GLU A 42 2.25 -1.50 -3.73
C GLU A 42 2.38 -2.99 -3.40
N PHE A 43 1.25 -3.70 -3.28
CA PHE A 43 1.20 -5.14 -3.05
C PHE A 43 1.94 -5.93 -4.14
N LEU A 44 1.69 -5.58 -5.41
CA LEU A 44 2.35 -6.24 -6.54
C LEU A 44 3.86 -6.00 -6.49
N CYS A 45 4.28 -4.77 -6.21
CA CYS A 45 5.70 -4.43 -6.12
C CYS A 45 6.40 -5.13 -4.94
N LEU A 46 5.75 -5.27 -3.79
CA LEU A 46 6.32 -5.98 -2.63
C LEU A 46 6.29 -7.50 -2.78
N SER A 47 5.34 -8.03 -3.56
CA SER A 47 5.28 -9.47 -3.88
C SER A 47 6.47 -9.89 -4.74
N ASP A 48 6.87 -9.04 -5.69
CA ASP A 48 8.04 -9.25 -6.53
C ASP A 48 8.79 -7.91 -6.76
N LEU A 49 9.90 -7.75 -6.02
CA LEU A 49 10.74 -6.55 -6.06
C LEU A 49 11.51 -6.38 -7.37
N GLU A 50 11.77 -7.49 -8.09
CA GLU A 50 12.56 -7.50 -9.32
C GLU A 50 11.67 -7.51 -10.57
N ALA A 51 10.40 -7.88 -10.45
CA ALA A 51 9.44 -7.83 -11.54
C ALA A 51 9.38 -6.43 -12.17
N GLU A 52 9.41 -6.40 -13.50
CA GLU A 52 9.13 -5.19 -14.28
C GLU A 52 7.63 -4.90 -14.24
N GLN A 53 7.23 -3.90 -13.46
CA GLN A 53 5.83 -3.49 -13.24
C GLN A 53 5.34 -2.54 -14.35
N GLY A 54 5.70 -2.83 -15.60
CA GLY A 54 5.43 -1.96 -16.75
C GLY A 54 6.32 -0.71 -16.79
N LYS A 55 6.57 -0.18 -17.99
CA LYS A 55 7.50 0.95 -18.26
C LYS A 55 8.99 0.70 -18.00
N GLY A 56 9.39 -0.54 -17.72
CA GLY A 56 10.81 -0.91 -17.55
C GLY A 56 11.40 -0.56 -16.18
N PHE A 57 10.55 -0.31 -15.18
CA PHE A 57 10.99 -0.11 -13.80
C PHE A 57 10.73 -1.39 -12.98
N SER A 58 11.68 -1.73 -12.11
CA SER A 58 11.51 -2.81 -11.14
C SER A 58 10.53 -2.40 -10.04
N GLY A 59 9.85 -3.38 -9.44
CA GLY A 59 8.97 -3.15 -8.29
C GLY A 59 9.65 -2.37 -7.16
N LYS A 60 10.94 -2.61 -6.90
CA LYS A 60 11.74 -1.82 -5.94
C LYS A 60 11.82 -0.33 -6.31
N THR A 61 12.04 -0.01 -7.58
CA THR A 61 12.12 1.39 -8.04
C THR A 61 10.78 2.10 -7.89
N GLN A 62 9.69 1.37 -8.13
CA GLN A 62 8.33 1.89 -8.00
C GLN A 62 7.95 2.09 -6.53
N LEU A 63 8.34 1.18 -5.64
CA LEU A 63 8.16 1.33 -4.20
C LEU A 63 8.87 2.55 -3.62
N VAL A 64 10.05 2.91 -4.14
CA VAL A 64 10.71 4.18 -3.77
C VAL A 64 9.84 5.38 -4.14
N GLN A 65 9.22 5.38 -5.32
CA GLN A 65 8.29 6.45 -5.73
C GLN A 65 7.03 6.46 -4.86
N TYR A 66 6.59 5.30 -4.39
CA TYR A 66 5.47 5.14 -3.48
C TYR A 66 5.82 5.46 -2.03
N GLY A 67 7.07 5.81 -1.71
CA GLY A 67 7.49 6.28 -0.39
C GLY A 67 8.05 5.20 0.54
N TYR A 68 8.44 4.03 0.01
CA TYR A 68 9.03 2.95 0.79
C TYR A 68 10.56 3.03 0.90
N GLU A 69 11.20 4.13 0.50
CA GLU A 69 12.67 4.22 0.45
C GLU A 69 13.34 3.88 1.79
N SER A 70 12.87 4.47 2.89
CA SER A 70 13.39 4.20 4.23
C SER A 70 13.10 2.75 4.66
N TRP A 71 11.86 2.30 4.46
CA TRP A 71 11.48 0.94 4.82
C TRP A 71 12.29 -0.13 4.07
N LEU A 72 12.52 0.06 2.76
CA LEU A 72 13.36 -0.83 1.95
C LEU A 72 14.82 -0.86 2.37
N ARG A 73 15.31 0.21 3.03
CA ARG A 73 16.68 0.29 3.55
C ARG A 73 16.80 -0.43 4.89
N ASP A 74 15.76 -0.35 5.70
CA ASP A 74 15.71 -0.88 7.06
C ASP A 74 15.14 -2.30 7.13
N MET A 75 14.54 -2.81 6.05
CA MET A 75 14.06 -4.19 5.92
C MET A 75 15.20 -5.19 6.17
N GLU A 76 15.10 -5.94 7.26
CA GLU A 76 16.13 -6.88 7.68
C GLU A 76 15.96 -8.26 7.01
N ASP A 77 14.71 -8.70 6.84
CA ASP A 77 14.38 -10.03 6.32
C ASP A 77 13.04 -10.10 5.54
N ASP A 78 12.80 -11.26 4.92
CA ASP A 78 11.60 -11.54 4.13
C ASP A 78 10.31 -11.56 4.97
N ASP A 79 10.41 -11.76 6.29
CA ASP A 79 9.27 -11.80 7.20
C ASP A 79 8.63 -10.41 7.35
N ASP A 80 9.44 -9.35 7.41
CA ASP A 80 8.97 -7.96 7.40
C ASP A 80 8.19 -7.65 6.12
N ARG A 81 8.71 -8.09 4.98
CA ARG A 81 8.05 -7.95 3.67
C ARG A 81 6.73 -8.71 3.63
N LEU A 82 6.72 -9.96 4.06
CA LEU A 82 5.52 -10.80 4.05
C LEU A 82 4.41 -10.21 4.95
N ARG A 83 4.78 -9.66 6.12
CA ARG A 83 3.84 -8.98 7.01
C ARG A 83 3.19 -7.79 6.31
N LEU A 84 4.00 -6.96 5.65
CA LEU A 84 3.52 -5.76 4.96
C LEU A 84 2.61 -6.08 3.78
N VAL A 85 2.97 -7.10 3.00
CA VAL A 85 2.13 -7.67 1.93
C VAL A 85 0.78 -8.14 2.49
N GLY A 86 0.78 -8.79 3.66
CA GLY A 86 -0.44 -9.21 4.35
C GLY A 86 -1.35 -8.04 4.72
N PHE A 87 -0.81 -6.97 5.28
CA PHE A 87 -1.59 -5.78 5.62
C PHE A 87 -2.12 -5.05 4.39
N LEU A 88 -1.33 -4.94 3.33
CA LEU A 88 -1.80 -4.38 2.06
C LEU A 88 -2.97 -5.19 1.49
N LYS A 89 -2.91 -6.52 1.56
CA LYS A 89 -4.03 -7.37 1.13
C LYS A 89 -5.32 -7.10 1.92
N LEU A 90 -5.22 -6.97 3.25
CA LEU A 90 -6.39 -6.63 4.08
C LEU A 90 -6.95 -5.24 3.76
N ILE A 91 -6.07 -4.27 3.48
CA ILE A 91 -6.47 -2.92 3.07
C ILE A 91 -7.19 -2.96 1.71
N ILE A 92 -6.68 -3.72 0.73
CA ILE A 92 -7.32 -3.90 -0.57
C ILE A 92 -8.72 -4.48 -0.42
N GLU A 93 -8.84 -5.61 0.29
CA GLU A 93 -10.11 -6.31 0.48
C GLU A 93 -11.16 -5.41 1.15
N LEU A 94 -10.77 -4.71 2.22
CA LEU A 94 -11.68 -3.80 2.92
C LEU A 94 -12.04 -2.55 2.09
N ALA A 95 -11.07 -1.97 1.38
CA ALA A 95 -11.32 -0.78 0.56
C ALA A 95 -12.19 -1.11 -0.65
N ASP A 96 -12.05 -2.29 -1.26
CA ASP A 96 -12.95 -2.76 -2.31
C ASP A 96 -14.38 -2.97 -1.78
N GLU A 97 -14.53 -3.61 -0.62
CA GLU A 97 -15.85 -3.81 0.02
C GLU A 97 -16.55 -2.47 0.28
N LEU A 98 -15.82 -1.48 0.81
CA LEU A 98 -16.35 -0.14 1.06
C LEU A 98 -16.60 0.68 -0.21
N ALA A 99 -15.96 0.36 -1.33
CA ALA A 99 -16.18 1.02 -2.61
C ALA A 99 -17.43 0.51 -3.34
N ASP A 100 -17.82 -0.74 -3.06
CA ASP A 100 -19.02 -1.38 -3.61
C ASP A 100 -20.31 -0.98 -2.85
N GLU A 101 -20.21 -0.34 -1.68
CA GLU A 101 -21.33 0.24 -0.89
C GLU A 101 -21.77 1.64 -1.34
#